data_AF-A0A0F6YJ42-F1
#
_entry.id   AF-A0A0F6YJ42-F1
#
_cell.length_a   1.000
_cell.length_b   1.000
_cell.length_c   1.000
_cell.angle_alpha   90.00
_cell.angle_beta   90.00
_cell.angle_gamma   90.00
#
_symmetry.space_group_name_H-M   'P 1'
#
loop_
_entity.id
_entity.type
_entity.pdbx_description
1 polymer ?
#
loop_
_entity_poly.entity_id
_entity_poly.type
_entity_poly.pdbx_seq_one_letter_code
_entity_poly.pdbx_strand_id
1 'polypeptide(L)'
;MVCRGGHGPDRAALIGAEKKIAAVSGRAHLVRRSIERHARTTDERDTPMTAKKQKIYTHLWYAKDAEGAARHYASIFPDSRVDRVTPLPAESPSGPPGSVSIVDFTLFGERFQAMTAGPHHDFNDAISLVVECDSQAELDRYWNALLEGGGRPQACGWLTDRYGVRWQIVPAVLDQLMRDDDPARAKRVADAMLKMVKLDIATLERAYRAE
;
A
#
# COMPACT_ATOMS: atom_id res chain seq x y z
N MET A 1 -57.71 -43.51 25.09
CA MET A 1 -57.14 -44.86 24.85
C MET A 1 -56.15 -45.14 25.98
N VAL A 2 -56.22 -46.32 26.62
CA VAL A 2 -55.53 -46.63 27.90
C VAL A 2 -54.54 -47.79 27.71
N CYS A 3 -53.39 -47.75 28.40
CA CYS A 3 -52.55 -48.83 28.99
C CYS A 3 -51.26 -48.12 29.52
N ARG A 4 -50.74 -48.19 30.76
CA ARG A 4 -50.57 -49.21 31.85
C ARG A 4 -49.77 -50.45 31.40
N GLY A 5 -48.81 -51.05 32.14
CA GLY A 5 -48.20 -50.75 33.47
C GLY A 5 -46.97 -49.80 33.40
N GLY A 6 -45.83 -49.98 34.10
CA GLY A 6 -45.34 -50.95 35.14
C GLY A 6 -43.81 -51.18 35.02
N HIS A 7 -42.96 -51.45 36.05
CA HIS A 7 -43.07 -51.55 37.52
C HIS A 7 -41.66 -51.33 38.19
N GLY A 8 -41.52 -51.33 39.53
CA GLY A 8 -40.24 -51.24 40.30
C GLY A 8 -39.58 -52.59 40.63
N PRO A 9 -38.63 -52.71 41.59
CA PRO A 9 -38.34 -51.83 42.75
C PRO A 9 -36.96 -51.10 42.60
N ASP A 10 -36.18 -50.63 43.60
CA ASP A 10 -36.20 -50.69 45.09
C ASP A 10 -35.41 -49.52 45.74
N ARG A 11 -35.19 -49.56 47.07
CA ARG A 11 -34.35 -48.63 47.88
C ARG A 11 -33.42 -49.41 48.84
N ALA A 12 -32.21 -49.77 48.41
CA ALA A 12 -31.22 -50.41 49.30
C ALA A 12 -29.74 -50.14 48.92
N ALA A 13 -29.29 -48.88 48.91
CA ALA A 13 -27.85 -48.51 48.92
C ALA A 13 -27.60 -47.01 49.25
N LEU A 14 -28.25 -46.49 50.29
CA LEU A 14 -27.82 -45.22 50.92
C LEU A 14 -27.14 -45.54 52.27
N ILE A 15 -26.23 -44.65 52.68
CA ILE A 15 -25.47 -44.67 53.95
C ILE A 15 -24.25 -45.61 53.92
N GLY A 16 -23.14 -45.08 53.42
CA GLY A 16 -21.82 -45.74 53.40
C GLY A 16 -20.66 -44.74 53.38
N ALA A 17 -20.35 -44.16 54.55
CA ALA A 17 -19.13 -43.41 54.83
C ALA A 17 -18.85 -42.10 54.04
N GLU A 18 -19.62 -41.04 54.34
CA GLU A 18 -18.95 -39.74 54.52
C GLU A 18 -17.97 -39.82 55.71
N LYS A 19 -16.92 -38.97 55.67
CA LYS A 19 -15.80 -38.88 56.63
C LYS A 19 -14.82 -40.06 56.65
N LYS A 20 -13.79 -39.97 55.81
CA LYS A 20 -12.39 -39.92 56.29
C LYS A 20 -11.43 -39.37 55.23
N ILE A 21 -10.56 -38.44 55.66
CA ILE A 21 -9.24 -38.12 55.09
C ILE A 21 -9.29 -37.51 53.67
N ALA A 22 -9.15 -36.19 53.44
CA ALA A 22 -8.14 -35.27 53.99
C ALA A 22 -6.67 -35.65 53.69
N ALA A 23 -6.43 -36.33 52.57
CA ALA A 23 -5.18 -36.39 51.80
C ALA A 23 -5.59 -36.89 50.40
N VAL A 24 -5.22 -36.29 49.26
CA VAL A 24 -3.89 -35.80 48.87
C VAL A 24 -4.01 -34.46 48.11
N SER A 25 -3.81 -33.35 48.82
CA SER A 25 -3.66 -32.00 48.23
C SER A 25 -2.26 -31.81 47.62
N GLY A 26 -1.87 -32.70 46.71
CA GLY A 26 -0.45 -32.84 46.30
C GLY A 26 -0.19 -33.15 44.82
N ARG A 27 -1.19 -33.53 44.02
CA ARG A 27 -0.99 -33.93 42.61
C ARG A 27 -1.62 -33.02 41.55
N ALA A 28 -2.46 -32.06 41.92
CA ALA A 28 -3.02 -31.07 40.99
C ALA A 28 -2.02 -29.95 40.60
N HIS A 29 -1.06 -29.60 41.46
CA HIS A 29 -0.10 -28.52 41.19
C HIS A 29 1.07 -28.92 40.27
N LEU A 30 1.39 -30.21 40.15
CA LEU A 30 2.52 -30.68 39.34
C LEU A 30 2.22 -30.75 37.84
N VAL A 31 0.95 -30.90 37.44
CA VAL A 31 0.56 -30.88 36.01
C VAL A 31 0.51 -29.44 35.47
N ARG A 32 -0.02 -28.47 36.25
CA ARG A 32 -0.02 -27.05 35.85
C ARG A 32 1.39 -26.49 35.62
N ARG A 33 2.36 -26.81 36.50
CA ARG A 33 3.77 -26.39 36.36
C ARG A 33 4.55 -27.07 35.20
N SER A 34 3.95 -27.99 34.45
CA SER A 34 4.57 -28.57 33.25
C SER A 34 4.11 -27.86 31.96
N ILE A 35 2.84 -27.45 31.93
CA ILE A 35 2.24 -26.72 30.79
C ILE A 35 2.74 -25.26 30.77
N GLU A 36 2.83 -24.61 31.93
CA GLU A 36 3.31 -23.22 32.05
C GLU A 36 4.81 -23.03 31.74
N ARG A 37 5.58 -24.10 31.56
CA ARG A 37 7.02 -24.05 31.22
C ARG A 37 7.35 -24.23 29.74
N HIS A 38 6.37 -24.53 28.89
CA HIS A 38 6.55 -24.59 27.44
C HIS A 38 5.95 -23.38 26.70
N ALA A 39 5.32 -22.43 27.41
CA ALA A 39 4.70 -21.24 26.85
C ALA A 39 5.59 -19.98 27.01
N ARG A 40 6.91 -20.10 26.85
CA ARG A 40 7.83 -18.96 26.98
C ARG A 40 9.14 -19.10 26.18
N THR A 41 9.03 -19.12 24.86
CA THR A 41 9.96 -18.49 23.87
C THR A 41 9.44 -18.79 22.45
N THR A 42 8.34 -18.15 22.07
CA THR A 42 8.18 -17.72 20.66
C THR A 42 8.71 -16.31 20.61
N ASP A 43 9.85 -16.15 19.96
CA ASP A 43 10.47 -14.85 19.73
C ASP A 43 9.55 -14.03 18.81
N GLU A 44 9.03 -12.89 19.27
CA GLU A 44 8.12 -12.05 18.47
C GLU A 44 8.83 -11.40 17.26
N ARG A 45 10.16 -11.55 17.14
CA ARG A 45 10.97 -11.01 16.04
C ARG A 45 10.78 -11.70 14.68
N ASP A 46 10.11 -12.86 14.63
CA ASP A 46 9.94 -13.67 13.40
C ASP A 46 8.48 -13.73 12.87
N THR A 47 7.61 -12.82 13.29
CA THR A 47 6.34 -12.63 12.54
C THR A 47 6.67 -11.87 11.25
N PRO A 48 6.49 -12.45 10.04
CA PRO A 48 6.67 -11.69 8.81
C PRO A 48 5.65 -10.54 8.84
N MET A 49 6.16 -9.31 8.78
CA MET A 49 5.37 -8.07 8.74
C MET A 49 4.30 -8.20 7.66
N THR A 50 3.07 -8.53 8.05
CA THR A 50 1.94 -8.58 7.13
C THR A 50 1.67 -7.15 6.69
N ALA A 51 2.15 -6.80 5.50
CA ALA A 51 2.07 -5.44 4.96
C ALA A 51 0.62 -4.93 5.14
N LYS A 52 0.49 -3.83 5.87
CA LYS A 52 -0.80 -3.33 6.34
C LYS A 52 -1.63 -2.91 5.13
N LYS A 53 -2.61 -3.73 4.75
CA LYS A 53 -3.49 -3.49 3.59
C LYS A 53 -4.01 -2.05 3.58
N GLN A 54 -3.59 -1.27 2.58
CA GLN A 54 -4.04 0.10 2.39
C GLN A 54 -5.57 0.13 2.18
N LYS A 55 -6.25 1.03 2.91
CA LYS A 55 -7.71 1.22 2.83
C LYS A 55 -8.14 2.20 1.74
N ILE A 56 -7.27 3.14 1.40
CA ILE A 56 -7.41 4.11 0.31
C ILE A 56 -6.23 3.85 -0.61
N TYR A 57 -6.46 3.84 -1.92
CA TYR A 57 -5.43 3.64 -2.94
C TYR A 57 -5.82 4.41 -4.21
N THR A 58 -4.83 4.79 -5.01
CA THR A 58 -5.07 5.51 -6.26
C THR A 58 -5.67 4.58 -7.32
N HIS A 59 -6.73 5.02 -7.98
CA HIS A 59 -7.34 4.33 -9.12
C HIS A 59 -7.21 5.18 -10.39
N LEU A 60 -6.70 4.60 -11.48
CA LEU A 60 -6.45 5.28 -12.76
C LEU A 60 -7.33 4.70 -13.88
N TRP A 61 -8.15 5.55 -14.50
CA TRP A 61 -8.98 5.15 -15.65
C TRP A 61 -8.23 5.39 -16.96
N TYR A 62 -8.12 4.37 -17.81
CA TYR A 62 -7.55 4.49 -19.14
C TYR A 62 -8.59 4.17 -20.21
N ALA A 63 -8.63 5.03 -21.24
CA ALA A 63 -9.42 4.76 -22.43
C ALA A 63 -8.97 3.48 -23.15
N LYS A 64 -7.65 3.21 -23.12
CA LYS A 64 -6.98 2.05 -23.70
C LYS A 64 -5.74 1.71 -22.86
N ASP A 65 -5.42 0.42 -22.77
CA ASP A 65 -4.11 -0.08 -22.32
C ASP A 65 -3.63 0.32 -20.90
N ALA A 66 -4.51 0.15 -19.90
CA ALA A 66 -4.13 0.25 -18.48
C ALA A 66 -3.02 -0.74 -18.06
N GLU A 67 -2.95 -1.91 -18.72
CA GLU A 67 -1.93 -2.92 -18.43
C GLU A 67 -0.56 -2.47 -18.94
N GLY A 68 -0.44 -1.97 -20.16
CA GLY A 68 0.80 -1.40 -20.68
C GLY A 68 1.29 -0.20 -19.85
N ALA A 69 0.38 0.67 -19.38
CA ALA A 69 0.72 1.74 -18.45
C ALA A 69 1.31 1.19 -17.14
N ALA A 70 0.62 0.28 -16.46
CA ALA A 70 1.09 -0.34 -15.22
C ALA A 70 2.43 -1.08 -15.39
N ARG A 71 2.61 -1.82 -16.49
CA ARG A 71 3.87 -2.50 -16.84
C ARG A 71 5.01 -1.52 -17.08
N HIS A 72 4.73 -0.39 -17.71
CA HIS A 72 5.72 0.66 -17.93
C HIS A 72 6.18 1.29 -16.62
N TYR A 73 5.26 1.74 -15.76
CA TYR A 73 5.63 2.31 -14.46
C TYR A 73 6.40 1.31 -13.60
N ALA A 74 5.99 0.05 -13.60
CA ALA A 74 6.70 -1.04 -12.93
C ALA A 74 8.11 -1.32 -13.48
N SER A 75 8.41 -0.92 -14.72
CA SER A 75 9.77 -1.02 -15.30
C SER A 75 10.66 0.18 -14.98
N ILE A 76 10.08 1.32 -14.55
CA ILE A 76 10.81 2.55 -14.21
C ILE A 76 11.26 2.55 -12.76
N PHE A 77 10.33 2.20 -11.85
CA PHE A 77 10.49 2.43 -10.42
C PHE A 77 10.94 1.17 -9.68
N PRO A 78 11.79 1.27 -8.64
CA PRO A 78 12.12 0.15 -7.76
C PRO A 78 10.90 -0.30 -6.94
N ASP A 79 10.96 -1.52 -6.39
CA ASP A 79 9.86 -2.20 -5.67
C ASP A 79 8.48 -2.03 -6.34
N SER A 80 8.47 -2.22 -7.66
CA SER A 80 7.29 -2.00 -8.50
C SER A 80 7.03 -3.20 -9.41
N ARG A 81 5.76 -3.53 -9.62
CA ARG A 81 5.31 -4.72 -10.36
C ARG A 81 3.83 -4.64 -10.70
N VAL A 82 3.40 -5.37 -11.72
CA VAL A 82 1.98 -5.69 -11.90
C VAL A 82 1.66 -6.92 -11.04
N ASP A 83 0.74 -6.77 -10.08
CA ASP A 83 0.37 -7.85 -9.16
C ASP A 83 -0.69 -8.78 -9.80
N ARG A 84 -1.67 -8.22 -10.52
CA ARG A 84 -2.74 -9.01 -11.15
C ARG A 84 -3.46 -8.23 -12.25
N VAL A 85 -3.83 -8.94 -13.31
CA VAL A 85 -4.78 -8.48 -14.34
C VAL A 85 -6.05 -9.33 -14.26
N THR A 86 -7.21 -8.70 -14.20
CA THR A 86 -8.52 -9.37 -14.06
C THR A 86 -9.51 -8.82 -15.09
N PRO A 87 -9.96 -9.61 -16.08
CA PRO A 87 -11.03 -9.19 -16.97
C PRO A 87 -12.37 -9.15 -16.23
N LEU A 88 -13.25 -8.21 -16.58
CA LEU A 88 -14.62 -8.15 -16.07
C LEU A 88 -15.47 -9.26 -16.72
N PRO A 89 -16.00 -10.25 -15.98
CA PRO A 89 -16.75 -11.37 -16.57
C PRO A 89 -18.22 -11.02 -16.90
N ALA A 90 -18.61 -9.75 -16.79
CA ALA A 90 -19.98 -9.27 -16.95
C ALA A 90 -20.06 -8.20 -18.04
N GLU A 91 -21.26 -8.03 -18.61
CA GLU A 91 -21.57 -6.91 -19.48
C GLU A 91 -21.56 -5.59 -18.69
N SER A 92 -21.17 -4.51 -19.35
CA SER A 92 -20.99 -3.19 -18.74
C SER A 92 -21.33 -2.08 -19.74
N PRO A 93 -21.49 -0.82 -19.30
CA PRO A 93 -21.56 0.34 -20.21
C PRO A 93 -20.35 0.46 -21.15
N SER A 94 -19.21 -0.12 -20.76
CA SER A 94 -17.96 -0.18 -21.52
C SER A 94 -17.85 -1.40 -22.45
N GLY A 95 -18.92 -2.19 -22.61
CA GLY A 95 -19.01 -3.31 -23.54
C GLY A 95 -19.22 -4.69 -22.90
N PRO A 96 -19.11 -5.76 -23.72
CA PRO A 96 -19.43 -7.14 -23.32
C PRO A 96 -18.40 -7.73 -22.34
N PRO A 97 -18.71 -8.89 -21.71
CA PRO A 97 -17.76 -9.62 -20.87
C PRO A 97 -16.36 -9.72 -21.49
N GLY A 98 -15.35 -9.35 -20.72
CA GLY A 98 -13.95 -9.31 -21.13
C GLY A 98 -13.47 -8.03 -21.81
N SER A 99 -14.35 -7.07 -22.15
CA SER A 99 -13.92 -5.79 -22.74
C SER A 99 -13.22 -4.87 -21.74
N VAL A 100 -13.58 -4.97 -20.45
CA VAL A 100 -12.97 -4.23 -19.35
C VAL A 100 -11.90 -5.08 -18.67
N SER A 101 -10.74 -4.49 -18.42
CA SER A 101 -9.64 -5.10 -17.66
C SER A 101 -9.32 -4.25 -16.44
N ILE A 102 -9.26 -4.88 -15.26
CA ILE A 102 -8.84 -4.28 -13.99
C ILE A 102 -7.42 -4.75 -13.69
N VAL A 103 -6.51 -3.82 -13.46
CA VAL A 103 -5.09 -4.07 -13.19
C VAL A 103 -4.78 -3.65 -11.76
N ASP A 104 -4.49 -4.60 -10.88
CA ASP A 104 -3.87 -4.32 -9.58
C ASP A 104 -2.34 -4.29 -9.78
N PHE A 105 -1.67 -3.23 -9.33
CA PHE A 105 -0.22 -3.08 -9.44
C PHE A 105 0.36 -2.32 -8.25
N THR A 106 1.67 -2.40 -8.08
CA THR A 106 2.43 -1.80 -6.99
C THR A 106 3.49 -0.86 -7.59
N LEU A 107 3.60 0.37 -7.05
CA LEU A 107 4.71 1.29 -7.31
C LEU A 107 5.36 1.68 -5.98
N PHE A 108 6.69 1.57 -5.86
CA PHE A 108 7.44 1.83 -4.63
C PHE A 108 6.82 1.15 -3.38
N GLY A 109 6.39 -0.11 -3.51
CA GLY A 109 5.72 -0.85 -2.43
C GLY A 109 4.25 -0.46 -2.16
N GLU A 110 3.77 0.66 -2.67
CA GLU A 110 2.39 1.15 -2.50
C GLU A 110 1.44 0.60 -3.57
N ARG A 111 0.23 0.17 -3.17
CA ARG A 111 -0.80 -0.34 -4.08
C ARG A 111 -1.44 0.77 -4.91
N PHE A 112 -1.56 0.49 -6.20
CA PHE A 112 -2.37 1.19 -7.18
C PHE A 112 -3.38 0.23 -7.82
N GLN A 113 -4.34 0.81 -8.53
CA GLN A 113 -5.20 0.07 -9.44
C GLN A 113 -5.44 0.90 -10.70
N ALA A 114 -5.64 0.23 -11.82
CA ALA A 114 -6.08 0.87 -13.05
C ALA A 114 -7.20 0.07 -13.72
N MET A 115 -7.92 0.68 -14.65
CA MET A 115 -8.80 -0.07 -15.55
C MET A 115 -8.72 0.42 -16.99
N THR A 116 -8.78 -0.52 -17.93
CA THR A 116 -9.10 -0.25 -19.34
C THR A 116 -10.61 -0.38 -19.47
N ALA A 117 -11.32 0.72 -19.73
CA ALA A 117 -12.80 0.70 -19.78
C ALA A 117 -13.40 1.68 -20.82
N GLY A 118 -12.62 2.02 -21.86
CA GLY A 118 -13.08 2.90 -22.94
C GLY A 118 -13.03 4.40 -22.56
N PRO A 119 -13.34 5.29 -23.53
CA PRO A 119 -13.17 6.74 -23.36
C PRO A 119 -13.91 7.31 -22.15
N HIS A 120 -13.24 8.19 -21.42
CA HIS A 120 -13.75 8.91 -20.27
C HIS A 120 -13.06 10.29 -20.19
N HIS A 121 -13.23 11.03 -19.10
CA HIS A 121 -12.49 12.28 -18.86
C HIS A 121 -10.97 12.09 -18.91
N ASP A 122 -10.27 13.00 -19.59
CA ASP A 122 -8.81 13.02 -19.66
C ASP A 122 -8.18 13.38 -18.30
N PHE A 123 -6.98 12.83 -18.07
CA PHE A 123 -6.12 13.26 -16.98
C PHE A 123 -5.73 14.75 -17.12
N ASN A 124 -5.82 15.46 -16.01
CA ASN A 124 -5.51 16.89 -15.91
C ASN A 124 -4.71 17.18 -14.64
N ASP A 125 -4.25 18.42 -14.49
CA ASP A 125 -3.27 18.83 -13.49
C ASP A 125 -3.85 19.00 -12.06
N ALA A 126 -5.13 18.69 -11.84
CA ALA A 126 -5.76 18.71 -10.51
C ALA A 126 -5.30 17.55 -9.60
N ILE A 127 -4.78 16.46 -10.16
CA ILE A 127 -4.14 15.36 -9.44
C ILE A 127 -2.84 15.01 -10.17
N SER A 128 -1.76 14.83 -9.42
CA SER A 128 -0.48 14.32 -9.94
C SER A 128 0.14 13.31 -8.98
N LEU A 129 1.03 12.48 -9.52
CA LEU A 129 1.85 11.55 -8.75
C LEU A 129 3.22 12.18 -8.52
N VAL A 130 3.56 12.43 -7.26
CA VAL A 130 4.84 13.03 -6.86
C VAL A 130 5.84 11.91 -6.57
N VAL A 131 7.05 12.02 -7.12
CA VAL A 131 8.18 11.16 -6.81
C VAL A 131 9.32 12.04 -6.31
N GLU A 132 9.62 11.92 -5.02
CA GLU A 132 10.77 12.55 -4.38
C GLU A 132 12.03 11.75 -4.71
N CYS A 133 13.09 12.45 -5.11
CA CYS A 133 14.35 11.86 -5.55
C CYS A 133 15.50 12.34 -4.66
N ASP A 134 16.32 11.40 -4.19
CA ASP A 134 17.45 11.71 -3.28
C ASP A 134 18.68 12.24 -4.03
N SER A 135 18.72 12.08 -5.35
CA SER A 135 19.86 12.48 -6.18
C SER A 135 19.46 12.95 -7.57
N GLN A 136 20.31 13.76 -8.20
CA GLN A 136 20.10 14.20 -9.58
C GLN A 136 20.09 13.03 -10.57
N ALA A 137 20.88 11.98 -10.34
CA ALA A 137 20.92 10.80 -11.19
C ALA A 137 19.61 9.99 -11.15
N GLU A 138 18.96 9.94 -9.98
CA GLU A 138 17.64 9.34 -9.84
C GLU A 138 16.53 10.19 -10.48
N LEU A 139 16.53 11.50 -10.20
CA LEU A 139 15.62 12.46 -10.82
C LEU A 139 15.69 12.37 -12.34
N ASP A 140 16.90 12.40 -12.89
CA ASP A 140 17.16 12.29 -14.33
C ASP A 140 16.68 10.95 -14.91
N ARG A 141 16.87 9.83 -14.19
CA ARG A 141 16.38 8.51 -14.61
C ARG A 141 14.85 8.50 -14.75
N TYR A 142 14.12 8.89 -13.71
CA TYR A 142 12.66 8.85 -13.72
C TYR A 142 12.06 9.89 -14.67
N TRP A 143 12.62 11.11 -14.69
CA TRP A 143 12.22 12.17 -15.61
C TRP A 143 12.34 11.73 -17.06
N ASN A 144 13.49 11.20 -17.47
CA ASN A 144 13.71 10.78 -18.85
C ASN A 144 12.78 9.63 -19.23
N ALA A 145 12.66 8.60 -18.38
CA ALA A 145 11.86 7.41 -18.67
C ALA A 145 10.36 7.69 -18.79
N LEU A 146 9.80 8.63 -18.02
CA LEU A 146 8.40 9.05 -18.13
C LEU A 146 8.11 9.91 -19.38
N LEU A 147 9.14 10.53 -19.96
CA LEU A 147 9.01 11.24 -21.24
C LEU A 147 9.08 10.30 -22.46
N GLU A 148 9.55 9.06 -22.28
CA GLU A 148 9.68 8.10 -23.38
C GLU A 148 8.33 7.73 -24.02
N GLY A 149 8.34 7.67 -25.36
CA GLY A 149 7.16 7.33 -26.16
C GLY A 149 6.09 8.42 -26.24
N GLY A 150 6.43 9.69 -25.96
CA GLY A 150 5.56 10.84 -26.22
C GLY A 150 5.12 11.63 -24.99
N GLY A 151 5.78 11.46 -23.84
CA GLY A 151 5.57 12.34 -22.70
C GLY A 151 6.05 13.77 -22.99
N ARG A 152 5.54 14.74 -22.23
CA ARG A 152 5.77 16.17 -22.42
C ARG A 152 6.24 16.81 -21.10
N PRO A 153 7.41 17.47 -21.07
CA PRO A 153 7.88 18.17 -19.89
C PRO A 153 7.05 19.43 -19.64
N GLN A 154 6.94 19.83 -18.37
CA GLN A 154 6.29 21.06 -17.92
C GLN A 154 7.19 21.78 -16.91
N ALA A 155 6.79 22.98 -16.47
CA ALA A 155 7.59 23.80 -15.54
C ALA A 155 7.73 23.15 -14.15
N CYS A 156 8.75 23.55 -13.40
CA CYS A 156 8.89 23.27 -11.96
C CYS A 156 8.86 21.77 -11.58
N GLY A 157 9.45 20.89 -12.39
CA GLY A 157 9.49 19.45 -12.11
C GLY A 157 8.24 18.67 -12.53
N TRP A 158 7.26 19.32 -13.18
CA TRP A 158 6.08 18.65 -13.72
C TRP A 158 6.35 17.99 -15.08
N LEU A 159 5.64 16.91 -15.37
CA LEU A 159 5.52 16.34 -16.72
C LEU A 159 4.16 15.66 -16.93
N THR A 160 3.82 15.44 -18.19
CA THR A 160 2.74 14.52 -18.62
C THR A 160 3.40 13.30 -19.26
N ASP A 161 3.05 12.08 -18.85
CA ASP A 161 3.55 10.87 -19.53
C ASP A 161 2.79 10.59 -20.84
N ARG A 162 3.22 9.56 -21.60
CA ARG A 162 2.56 9.20 -22.88
C ARG A 162 1.12 8.67 -22.73
N TYR A 163 0.68 8.33 -21.52
CA TYR A 163 -0.70 7.91 -21.22
C TYR A 163 -1.56 9.08 -20.68
N GLY A 164 -0.96 10.27 -20.51
CA GLY A 164 -1.62 11.49 -20.05
C GLY A 164 -1.52 11.73 -18.54
N VAL A 165 -1.00 10.79 -17.75
CA VAL A 165 -0.91 10.95 -16.28
C VAL A 165 0.07 12.07 -15.95
N ARG A 166 -0.27 12.85 -14.92
CA ARG A 166 0.55 13.97 -14.45
C ARG A 166 1.49 13.52 -13.35
N TRP A 167 2.76 13.86 -13.51
CA TRP A 167 3.83 13.51 -12.58
C TRP A 167 4.59 14.75 -12.15
N GLN A 168 5.09 14.73 -10.91
CA GLN A 168 6.07 15.68 -10.41
C GLN A 168 7.29 14.90 -9.97
N ILE A 169 8.42 15.07 -10.66
CA ILE A 169 9.69 14.41 -10.32
C ILE A 169 10.59 15.48 -9.70
N VAL A 170 10.70 15.46 -8.37
CA VAL A 170 11.22 16.57 -7.57
C VAL A 170 12.35 16.10 -6.64
N PRO A 171 13.31 16.96 -6.30
CA PRO A 171 14.28 16.65 -5.25
C PRO A 171 13.57 16.50 -3.89
N ALA A 172 13.90 15.46 -3.11
CA ALA A 172 13.37 15.29 -1.75
C ALA A 172 13.66 16.51 -0.85
N VAL A 173 14.79 17.18 -1.08
CA VAL A 173 15.17 18.40 -0.34
C VAL A 173 14.32 19.63 -0.69
N LEU A 174 13.58 19.63 -1.81
CA LEU A 174 12.90 20.83 -2.33
C LEU A 174 11.88 21.41 -1.35
N ASP A 175 11.08 20.56 -0.70
CA ASP A 175 10.04 21.01 0.22
C ASP A 175 10.64 21.77 1.41
N GLN A 176 11.73 21.24 1.98
CA GLN A 176 12.49 21.88 3.04
C GLN A 176 13.06 23.23 2.60
N LEU A 177 13.69 23.31 1.41
CA LEU A 177 14.27 24.56 0.90
C LEU A 177 13.21 25.64 0.60
N MET A 178 12.01 25.23 0.18
CA MET A 178 10.89 26.12 -0.15
C MET A 178 10.07 26.56 1.07
N ARG A 179 10.14 25.83 2.17
CA ARG A 179 9.39 26.08 3.43
C ARG A 179 10.32 26.49 4.59
N ASP A 180 11.51 27.00 4.29
CA ASP A 180 12.43 27.52 5.28
C ASP A 180 11.84 28.73 6.03
N ASP A 181 12.09 28.82 7.34
CA ASP A 181 11.60 29.92 8.20
C ASP A 181 12.22 31.28 7.82
N ASP A 182 13.35 31.31 7.10
CA ASP A 182 13.92 32.51 6.48
C ASP A 182 13.25 32.77 5.11
N PRO A 183 12.34 33.77 5.01
CA PRO A 183 11.61 34.02 3.78
C PRO A 183 12.52 34.51 2.63
N ALA A 184 13.73 35.02 2.92
CA ALA A 184 14.67 35.40 1.87
C ALA A 184 15.31 34.16 1.22
N ARG A 185 15.65 33.13 2.01
CA ARG A 185 16.12 31.83 1.50
C ARG A 185 15.05 31.16 0.66
N ALA A 186 13.86 30.98 1.23
CA ALA A 186 12.72 30.36 0.56
C ALA A 186 12.41 31.08 -0.77
N LYS A 187 12.43 32.43 -0.77
CA LYS A 187 12.22 33.21 -2.00
C LYS A 187 13.30 32.96 -3.06
N ARG A 188 14.60 32.93 -2.70
CA ARG A 188 15.67 32.67 -3.69
C ARG A 188 15.53 31.29 -4.33
N VAL A 189 15.14 30.28 -3.55
CA VAL A 189 14.85 28.93 -4.06
C VAL A 189 13.64 28.95 -5.00
N ALA A 190 12.55 29.62 -4.62
CA ALA A 190 11.37 29.78 -5.47
C ALA A 190 11.69 30.50 -6.80
N ASP A 191 12.43 31.61 -6.73
CA ASP A 191 12.89 32.38 -7.90
C ASP A 191 13.80 31.56 -8.83
N ALA A 192 14.52 30.57 -8.30
CA ALA A 192 15.32 29.64 -9.10
C ALA A 192 14.46 28.53 -9.71
N MET A 193 13.60 27.88 -8.91
CA MET A 193 12.68 26.83 -9.33
C MET A 193 11.75 27.28 -10.46
N LEU A 194 11.19 28.49 -10.37
CA LEU A 194 10.27 29.05 -11.37
C LEU A 194 10.92 29.28 -12.76
N LYS A 195 12.25 29.20 -12.87
CA LYS A 195 13.00 29.29 -14.13
C LYS A 195 13.34 27.91 -14.73
N MET A 196 12.95 26.83 -14.05
CA MET A 196 13.31 25.45 -14.41
C MET A 196 12.13 24.70 -15.01
N VAL A 197 12.45 23.76 -15.91
CA VAL A 197 11.53 22.75 -16.44
C VAL A 197 11.78 21.45 -15.68
N LYS A 198 12.89 20.76 -16.01
CA LYS A 198 13.50 19.77 -15.11
C LYS A 198 14.28 20.49 -14.01
N LEU A 199 14.19 20.03 -12.77
CA LEU A 199 14.86 20.62 -11.62
C LEU A 199 16.34 20.17 -11.53
N ASP A 200 17.21 21.11 -11.15
CA ASP A 200 18.63 20.86 -10.85
C ASP A 200 18.89 21.10 -9.36
N ILE A 201 19.20 20.03 -8.61
CA ILE A 201 19.38 20.06 -7.15
C ILE A 201 20.47 21.07 -6.77
N ALA A 202 21.61 21.02 -7.46
CA ALA A 202 22.75 21.87 -7.15
C ALA A 202 22.46 23.36 -7.35
N THR A 203 21.62 23.74 -8.32
CA THR A 203 21.19 25.13 -8.53
C THR A 203 20.22 25.58 -7.43
N LEU A 204 19.26 24.74 -7.04
CA LEU A 204 18.33 25.04 -5.94
C LEU A 204 19.08 25.27 -4.62
N GLU A 205 20.03 24.38 -4.29
CA GLU A 205 20.88 24.56 -3.11
C GLU A 205 21.79 25.79 -3.19
N ARG A 206 22.32 26.13 -4.37
CA ARG A 206 23.11 27.36 -4.56
C ARG A 206 22.25 28.61 -4.33
N ALA A 207 21.01 28.61 -4.80
CA ALA A 207 20.07 29.70 -4.57
C ALA A 207 19.70 29.85 -3.08
N TYR A 208 19.52 28.72 -2.38
CA TYR A 208 19.31 28.69 -0.93
C TYR A 208 20.49 29.33 -0.17
N ARG A 209 21.72 28.89 -0.48
CA ARG A 209 22.97 29.32 0.19
C ARG A 209 23.52 30.68 -0.23
N ALA A 210 22.98 31.32 -1.27
CA ALA A 210 23.36 32.68 -1.65
C ALA A 210 22.99 33.67 -0.53
N GLU A 211 23.69 34.80 -0.44
CA GLU A 211 23.36 35.92 0.47
C GLU A 211 22.48 36.93 -0.27
#